data_AF-A0A1V8SEL3-F1
#
_entry.id   AF-A0A1V8SEL3-F1
#
_cell.length_a   1.000
_cell.length_b   1.000
_cell.length_c   1.000
_cell.angle_alpha   90.00
_cell.angle_beta   90.00
_cell.angle_gamma   90.00
#
_symmetry.space_group_name_H-M   'P 1'
#
loop_
_entity.id
_entity.type
_entity.pdbx_description
1 polymer ?
#
loop_
_entity_poly.entity_id
_entity_poly.type
_entity_poly.pdbx_seq_one_letter_code
_entity_poly.pdbx_strand_id
1 'polypeptide(L)'
;MHPTASGLDPLRAVTGITSGSSLGLDLGQLEHNARHVIARLLDKDDHDPGVTGQLNEILEAINLEAADGEASWSEVFSNAGKSRNLQRVLLGMGPYMMNQWSGVNALCYYLAYIFERYLGFSTQMALILASVAFTQYAIMSWPPYFYMDKLGRRWSVSWSYSAEIQPLRVRNKATAVGVFSHWISNFIVVMITPIAMNAIGGNYFWIWAIVCASFCPLTYFFAIETSGRSLEQIDQMFYNKPRVLMGLNQENTRVIRTTAADEENRFKAFAVMGEKGRG
;
A
#
# COMPACT_ATOMS: atom_id res chain seq x y z
N MET A 1 35.33 17.16 13.68
CA MET A 1 34.82 18.34 12.95
C MET A 1 33.88 17.82 11.86
N HIS A 2 32.57 17.93 12.10
CA HIS A 2 31.55 17.61 11.10
C HIS A 2 31.49 18.75 10.06
N PRO A 3 31.40 18.47 8.75
CA PRO A 3 31.10 19.51 7.79
C PRO A 3 29.63 19.92 7.96
N THR A 4 29.41 21.21 8.14
CA THR A 4 28.10 21.87 8.12
C THR A 4 27.46 21.67 6.74
N ALA A 5 26.27 21.09 6.70
CA ALA A 5 25.46 20.88 5.51
C ALA A 5 24.96 22.23 4.96
N SER A 6 25.77 22.89 4.14
CA SER A 6 25.34 24.02 3.32
C SER A 6 24.66 23.51 2.05
N GLY A 7 23.34 23.66 1.98
CA GLY A 7 22.57 23.79 0.73
C GLY A 7 22.80 22.74 -0.35
N LEU A 8 22.30 21.52 -0.14
CA LEU A 8 21.96 20.65 -1.27
C LEU A 8 20.62 21.13 -1.83
N ASP A 9 20.64 21.59 -3.08
CA ASP A 9 19.44 21.99 -3.81
C ASP A 9 18.59 20.73 -4.12
N PRO A 10 17.33 20.64 -3.64
CA PRO A 10 16.44 19.49 -3.83
C PRO A 10 16.39 18.96 -5.25
N LEU A 11 16.39 19.87 -6.22
CA LEU A 11 16.17 19.54 -7.61
C LEU A 11 17.43 18.94 -8.26
N ARG A 12 18.62 19.18 -7.71
CA ARG A 12 19.86 18.49 -8.12
C ARG A 12 19.84 17.01 -7.77
N ALA A 13 19.11 16.68 -6.73
CA ALA A 13 19.03 15.34 -6.19
C ALA A 13 18.05 14.44 -6.99
N VAL A 14 16.96 15.01 -7.50
CA VAL A 14 15.99 14.33 -8.40
C VAL A 14 16.61 13.98 -9.74
N THR A 15 17.39 14.90 -10.28
CA THR A 15 17.81 14.83 -11.69
C THR A 15 19.02 13.93 -11.89
N GLY A 16 19.73 13.54 -10.82
CA GLY A 16 20.97 12.77 -10.90
C GLY A 16 22.07 13.50 -11.70
N ILE A 17 21.92 14.80 -11.95
CA ILE A 17 22.81 15.57 -12.82
C ILE A 17 24.09 15.89 -12.06
N THR A 18 25.05 14.96 -12.14
CA THR A 18 26.47 15.25 -11.91
C THR A 18 26.95 16.15 -13.03
N SER A 19 26.91 17.47 -12.82
CA SER A 19 27.64 18.57 -13.53
C SER A 19 27.96 18.45 -15.03
N GLY A 20 27.28 17.60 -15.82
CA GLY A 20 27.74 17.28 -17.18
C GLY A 20 26.89 16.31 -18.01
N SER A 21 25.66 15.98 -17.61
CA SER A 21 24.75 15.17 -18.43
C SER A 21 23.75 16.04 -19.21
N SER A 22 23.59 15.73 -20.49
CA SER A 22 22.99 16.51 -21.59
C SER A 22 21.47 16.75 -21.56
N LEU A 23 20.83 16.83 -20.40
CA LEU A 23 19.45 17.33 -20.27
C LEU A 23 19.48 18.68 -19.58
N GLY A 24 19.72 19.74 -20.35
CA GLY A 24 19.84 21.13 -19.88
C GLY A 24 18.50 21.76 -19.46
N LEU A 25 17.79 21.13 -18.52
CA LEU A 25 16.70 21.80 -17.81
C LEU A 25 17.29 22.55 -16.63
N ASP A 26 17.26 23.88 -16.71
CA ASP A 26 17.53 24.74 -15.57
C ASP A 26 16.58 24.37 -14.43
N LEU A 27 17.10 24.26 -13.20
CA LEU A 27 16.35 23.81 -12.03
C LEU A 27 15.15 24.75 -11.77
N GLY A 28 15.32 26.04 -12.05
CA GLY A 28 14.23 27.02 -12.00
C GLY A 28 13.13 26.78 -13.05
N GLN A 29 13.49 26.26 -14.23
CA GLN A 29 12.52 25.91 -15.27
C GLN A 29 11.71 24.68 -14.88
N LEU A 30 12.35 23.69 -14.24
CA LEU A 30 11.67 22.49 -13.76
C LEU A 30 10.67 22.83 -12.65
N GLU A 31 11.08 23.67 -11.69
CA GLU A 31 10.19 24.13 -10.61
C GLU A 31 8.99 24.93 -11.14
N HIS A 32 9.23 25.85 -12.09
CA HIS A 32 8.16 26.60 -12.75
C HIS A 32 7.18 25.67 -13.48
N ASN A 33 7.69 24.70 -14.24
CA ASN A 33 6.85 23.75 -14.97
C ASN A 33 6.05 22.86 -14.00
N ALA A 34 6.67 22.40 -12.91
CA ALA A 34 5.99 21.63 -11.87
C ALA A 34 4.87 22.44 -11.21
N ARG A 35 5.14 23.70 -10.84
CA ARG A 35 4.14 24.64 -10.31
C ARG A 35 2.96 24.78 -11.26
N HIS A 36 3.23 25.06 -12.54
CA HIS A 36 2.19 25.25 -13.54
C HIS A 36 1.33 24.00 -13.74
N VAL A 37 1.94 22.81 -13.72
CA VAL A 37 1.19 21.54 -13.81
C VAL A 37 0.31 21.32 -12.58
N ILE A 38 0.83 21.58 -11.37
CA ILE A 38 0.06 21.47 -10.12
C ILE A 38 -1.12 22.45 -10.13
N ALA A 39 -0.90 23.70 -10.56
CA ALA A 39 -1.94 24.71 -10.68
C ALA A 39 -3.10 24.25 -11.59
N ARG A 40 -2.77 23.69 -12.76
CA ARG A 40 -3.77 23.13 -13.68
C ARG A 40 -4.47 21.89 -13.13
N LEU A 41 -3.77 21.04 -12.36
CA LEU A 41 -4.39 19.87 -11.72
C LEU A 41 -5.38 20.27 -10.61
N LEU A 42 -5.09 21.34 -9.89
CA LEU A 42 -5.97 21.86 -8.83
C LEU A 42 -7.05 22.81 -9.36
N ASP A 43 -7.02 23.17 -10.64
CA ASP A 43 -7.83 24.23 -11.25
C ASP A 43 -7.68 25.58 -10.50
N LYS A 44 -6.42 25.95 -10.21
CA LYS A 44 -6.05 27.16 -9.47
C LYS A 44 -4.99 27.97 -10.20
N ASP A 45 -4.76 29.20 -9.72
CA ASP A 45 -3.67 30.05 -10.19
C ASP A 45 -2.30 29.54 -9.74
N ASP A 46 -1.26 29.76 -10.54
CA ASP A 46 0.12 29.34 -10.26
C ASP A 46 0.68 29.93 -8.95
N HIS A 47 0.15 31.07 -8.51
CA HIS A 47 0.51 31.74 -7.26
C HIS A 47 -0.44 31.45 -6.10
N ASP A 48 -1.42 30.53 -6.26
CA ASP A 48 -2.28 30.12 -5.17
C ASP A 48 -1.44 29.51 -4.01
N PRO A 49 -1.73 29.86 -2.75
CA PRO A 49 -1.03 29.29 -1.60
C PRO A 49 -1.08 27.76 -1.56
N GLY A 50 -2.19 27.15 -1.99
CA GLY A 50 -2.33 25.69 -2.05
C GLY A 50 -1.39 25.04 -3.07
N VAL A 51 -1.20 25.66 -4.24
CA VAL A 51 -0.25 25.21 -5.27
C VAL A 51 1.18 25.29 -4.73
N THR A 52 1.53 26.41 -4.10
CA THR A 52 2.86 26.59 -3.48
C THR A 52 3.10 25.59 -2.36
N GLY A 53 2.10 25.35 -1.50
CA GLY A 53 2.18 24.36 -0.43
C GLY A 53 2.44 22.95 -0.95
N GLN A 54 1.69 22.52 -1.98
CA GLN A 54 1.85 21.19 -2.56
C GLN A 54 3.19 21.02 -3.28
N LEU A 55 3.67 22.04 -3.98
CA LEU A 55 4.99 22.03 -4.59
C LEU A 55 6.10 21.89 -3.54
N ASN A 56 6.02 22.66 -2.45
CA ASN A 56 7.00 22.60 -1.36
C ASN A 56 7.01 21.21 -0.69
N GLU A 57 5.85 20.60 -0.47
CA GLU A 57 5.75 19.24 0.08
C GLU A 57 6.45 18.20 -0.82
N ILE A 58 6.26 18.30 -2.14
CA ILE A 58 6.93 17.41 -3.11
C ILE A 58 8.45 17.61 -3.07
N LEU A 59 8.92 18.86 -3.09
CA LEU A 59 10.35 19.18 -3.05
C LEU A 59 11.01 18.74 -1.73
N GLU A 60 10.29 18.85 -0.61
CA GLU A 60 10.75 18.37 0.70
C GLU A 60 10.85 16.84 0.72
N ALA A 61 9.85 16.12 0.21
CA ALA A 61 9.89 14.67 0.11
C ALA A 61 11.09 14.18 -0.73
N ILE A 62 11.32 14.82 -1.87
CA ILE A 62 12.48 14.60 -2.74
C ILE A 62 13.81 14.81 -2.01
N ASN A 63 13.93 15.92 -1.28
CA ASN A 63 15.12 16.26 -0.51
C ASN A 63 15.43 15.18 0.51
N LEU A 64 14.40 14.74 1.23
CA LEU A 64 14.50 13.69 2.23
C LEU A 64 14.94 12.37 1.59
N GLU A 65 14.35 11.96 0.48
CA GLU A 65 14.74 10.73 -0.24
C GLU A 65 16.20 10.78 -0.73
N ALA A 66 16.64 11.93 -1.23
CA ALA A 66 18.00 12.09 -1.72
C ALA A 66 19.07 12.14 -0.63
N ALA A 67 18.76 12.75 0.53
CA ALA A 67 19.68 12.79 1.67
C ALA A 67 19.93 11.39 2.26
N ASP A 68 18.93 10.52 2.15
CA ASP A 68 18.91 9.19 2.76
C ASP A 68 19.53 8.10 1.85
N GLY A 69 19.61 8.33 0.54
CA GLY A 69 20.15 7.39 -0.46
C GLY A 69 19.32 6.12 -0.65
N GLU A 70 19.72 5.26 -1.59
CA GLU A 70 19.01 4.00 -1.84
C GLU A 70 19.09 3.04 -0.64
N ALA A 71 17.94 2.55 -0.18
CA ALA A 71 17.89 1.59 0.93
C ALA A 71 18.47 0.24 0.52
N SER A 72 19.26 -0.41 1.37
CA SER A 72 19.81 -1.75 1.10
C SER A 72 18.79 -2.88 1.31
N TRP A 73 19.05 -4.08 0.77
CA TRP A 73 18.18 -5.25 1.02
C TRP A 73 18.23 -5.75 2.47
N SER A 74 19.37 -5.59 3.15
CA SER A 74 19.49 -5.97 4.56
C SER A 74 18.61 -5.08 5.46
N GLU A 75 18.40 -3.81 5.10
CA GLU A 75 17.49 -2.91 5.81
C GLU A 75 16.03 -3.35 5.73
N VAL A 76 15.61 -3.99 4.63
CA VAL A 76 14.24 -4.51 4.45
C VAL A 76 13.93 -5.57 5.50
N PHE A 77 14.88 -6.47 5.73
CA PHE A 77 14.73 -7.63 6.61
C PHE A 77 15.26 -7.38 8.03
N SER A 78 15.43 -6.12 8.41
CA SER A 78 15.93 -5.73 9.73
C SER A 78 14.88 -4.97 10.55
N ASN A 79 14.87 -5.23 11.86
CA ASN A 79 14.14 -4.43 12.84
C ASN A 79 15.07 -3.49 13.64
N ALA A 80 16.34 -3.36 13.27
CA ALA A 80 17.32 -2.56 14.00
C ALA A 80 17.04 -1.05 13.93
N GLY A 81 16.39 -0.58 12.86
CA GLY A 81 15.98 0.81 12.71
C GLY A 81 14.69 1.14 13.47
N LYS A 82 14.47 2.43 13.76
CA LYS A 82 13.26 2.95 14.41
C LYS A 82 11.97 2.52 13.68
N SER A 83 12.03 2.38 12.36
CA SER A 83 10.92 1.96 11.52
C SER A 83 10.54 0.49 11.64
N ARG A 84 11.38 -0.37 12.24
CA ARG A 84 11.09 -1.81 12.37
C ARG A 84 10.63 -2.40 11.03
N ASN A 85 11.47 -2.21 10.01
CA ASN A 85 11.13 -2.48 8.61
C ASN A 85 10.64 -3.91 8.42
N LEU A 86 11.30 -4.92 8.99
CA LEU A 86 10.87 -6.31 8.87
C LEU A 86 9.43 -6.51 9.35
N GLN A 87 9.07 -5.95 10.51
CA GLN A 87 7.70 -6.06 11.01
C GLN A 87 6.69 -5.42 10.05
N ARG A 88 7.00 -4.23 9.52
CA ARG A 88 6.11 -3.52 8.60
C ARG A 88 6.02 -4.19 7.24
N VAL A 89 7.12 -4.78 6.77
CA VAL A 89 7.17 -5.63 5.57
C VAL A 89 6.24 -6.83 5.78
N LEU A 90 6.34 -7.55 6.90
CA LEU A 90 5.46 -8.69 7.19
C LEU A 90 3.98 -8.30 7.30
N LEU A 91 3.68 -7.16 7.95
CA LEU A 91 2.31 -6.62 8.00
C LEU A 91 1.79 -6.26 6.60
N GLY A 92 2.64 -5.66 5.76
CA GLY A 92 2.33 -5.33 4.37
C GLY A 92 2.25 -6.56 3.46
N MET A 93 2.97 -7.65 3.75
CA MET A 93 2.86 -8.93 3.05
C MET A 93 1.54 -9.64 3.36
N GLY A 94 0.97 -9.42 4.56
CA GLY A 94 -0.27 -10.03 5.03
C GLY A 94 -1.40 -9.99 3.99
N PRO A 95 -1.82 -8.82 3.49
CA PRO A 95 -2.87 -8.71 2.48
C PRO A 95 -2.62 -9.48 1.18
N TYR A 96 -1.39 -9.44 0.66
CA TYR A 96 -0.99 -10.20 -0.53
C TYR A 96 -1.18 -11.70 -0.33
N MET A 97 -0.77 -12.21 0.83
CA MET A 97 -0.91 -13.61 1.20
C MET A 97 -2.36 -13.96 1.50
N MET A 98 -3.09 -13.17 2.30
CA MET A 98 -4.49 -13.44 2.65
C MET A 98 -5.39 -13.50 1.42
N ASN A 99 -5.14 -12.65 0.41
CA ASN A 99 -5.82 -12.75 -0.87
C ASN A 99 -5.64 -14.14 -1.50
N GLN A 100 -4.40 -14.62 -1.57
CA GLN A 100 -4.09 -15.88 -2.23
C GLN A 100 -4.51 -17.13 -1.43
N TRP A 101 -4.28 -17.08 -0.12
CA TRP A 101 -4.60 -18.14 0.83
C TRP A 101 -6.07 -18.15 1.26
N SER A 102 -6.90 -17.28 0.69
CA SER A 102 -8.36 -17.42 0.76
C SER A 102 -8.88 -18.60 -0.08
N GLY A 103 -8.06 -19.14 -0.98
CA GLY A 103 -8.47 -20.16 -1.94
C GLY A 103 -9.13 -19.59 -3.20
N VAL A 104 -9.15 -18.26 -3.37
CA VAL A 104 -9.79 -17.61 -4.53
C VAL A 104 -9.31 -18.18 -5.87
N ASN A 105 -8.00 -18.38 -6.05
CA ASN A 105 -7.49 -18.91 -7.32
C ASN A 105 -7.79 -20.40 -7.52
N ALA A 106 -7.94 -21.19 -6.45
CA ALA A 106 -8.41 -22.56 -6.58
C ALA A 106 -9.82 -22.59 -7.20
N LEU A 107 -10.70 -21.69 -6.75
CA LEU A 107 -12.01 -21.52 -7.38
C LEU A 107 -11.86 -20.95 -8.79
N CYS A 108 -11.07 -19.88 -8.99
CA CYS A 108 -10.97 -19.24 -10.29
C CYS A 108 -10.52 -20.19 -11.42
N TYR A 109 -9.61 -21.12 -11.13
CA TYR A 109 -9.11 -22.04 -12.16
C TYR A 109 -9.93 -23.32 -12.28
N TYR A 110 -10.53 -23.80 -11.19
CA TYR A 110 -11.11 -25.14 -11.16
C TYR A 110 -12.64 -25.16 -10.95
N LEU A 111 -13.32 -24.03 -10.82
CA LEU A 111 -14.77 -24.01 -10.50
C LEU A 111 -15.62 -24.82 -11.49
N ALA A 112 -15.42 -24.63 -12.81
CA ALA A 112 -16.14 -25.41 -13.83
C ALA A 112 -15.79 -26.90 -13.76
N TYR A 113 -14.50 -27.23 -13.60
CA TYR A 113 -14.05 -28.61 -13.42
C TYR A 113 -14.67 -29.26 -12.18
N ILE A 114 -14.81 -28.51 -11.09
CA ILE A 114 -15.39 -28.98 -9.83
C ILE A 114 -16.87 -29.31 -10.02
N PHE A 115 -17.60 -28.43 -10.70
CA PHE A 115 -19.00 -28.62 -11.05
C PHE A 115 -19.23 -29.85 -11.95
N GLU A 116 -18.38 -30.06 -12.94
CA GLU A 116 -18.49 -31.21 -13.84
C GLU A 116 -18.08 -32.52 -13.13
N ARG A 117 -16.89 -32.55 -12.54
CA ARG A 117 -16.27 -33.79 -12.06
C ARG A 117 -16.82 -34.28 -10.72
N TYR A 118 -17.19 -33.37 -9.82
CA TYR A 118 -17.59 -33.71 -8.46
C TYR A 118 -19.08 -33.51 -8.19
N LEU A 119 -19.75 -32.59 -8.90
CA LEU A 119 -21.20 -32.41 -8.81
C LEU A 119 -21.97 -33.10 -9.95
N GLY A 120 -21.27 -33.61 -10.97
CA GLY A 120 -21.89 -34.37 -12.06
C GLY A 120 -22.69 -33.52 -13.05
N PHE A 121 -22.44 -32.20 -13.10
CA PHE A 121 -23.08 -31.34 -14.09
C PHE A 121 -22.51 -31.59 -15.50
N SER A 122 -23.33 -31.35 -16.52
CA SER A 122 -22.82 -31.33 -17.90
C SER A 122 -21.81 -30.19 -18.08
N THR A 123 -20.86 -30.35 -18.99
CA THR A 123 -19.85 -29.33 -19.30
C THR A 123 -20.47 -27.96 -19.60
N GLN A 124 -21.58 -27.92 -20.35
CA GLN A 124 -22.29 -26.67 -20.66
C GLN A 124 -22.85 -26.01 -19.39
N MET A 125 -23.51 -26.77 -18.51
CA MET A 125 -24.05 -26.25 -17.26
C MET A 125 -22.93 -25.75 -16.33
N ALA A 126 -21.85 -26.52 -16.20
CA ALA A 126 -20.70 -26.16 -15.38
C ALA A 126 -20.04 -24.83 -15.82
N LEU A 127 -19.86 -24.63 -17.12
CA LEU A 127 -19.31 -23.40 -17.68
C LEU A 127 -20.24 -22.19 -17.46
N ILE A 128 -21.55 -22.37 -17.60
CA ILE A 128 -22.54 -21.31 -17.35
C ILE A 128 -22.49 -20.90 -15.88
N LEU A 129 -22.55 -21.87 -14.96
CA LEU A 129 -22.53 -21.59 -13.51
C LEU A 129 -21.22 -20.91 -13.09
N ALA A 130 -20.08 -21.35 -13.62
CA ALA A 130 -18.80 -20.70 -13.34
C ALA A 130 -18.79 -19.25 -13.85
N SER A 131 -19.28 -19.00 -15.06
CA SER A 131 -19.37 -17.64 -15.64
C SER A 131 -20.27 -16.72 -14.81
N VAL A 132 -21.40 -17.23 -14.32
CA VAL A 132 -22.30 -16.50 -13.40
C VAL A 132 -21.57 -16.17 -12.10
N ALA A 133 -20.83 -17.11 -11.52
CA ALA A 133 -20.05 -16.88 -10.31
C ALA A 133 -18.97 -15.79 -10.49
N PHE A 134 -18.27 -15.76 -11.64
CA PHE A 134 -17.32 -14.69 -11.94
C PHE A 134 -17.99 -13.33 -12.16
N THR A 135 -19.17 -13.32 -12.77
CA THR A 135 -19.95 -12.09 -12.96
C THR A 135 -20.40 -11.54 -11.60
N GLN A 136 -20.86 -12.43 -10.71
CA GLN A 136 -21.18 -12.09 -9.33
C GLN A 136 -19.94 -11.54 -8.60
N TYR A 137 -18.77 -12.17 -8.76
CA TYR A 137 -17.51 -11.69 -8.18
C TYR A 137 -17.18 -10.28 -8.64
N ALA A 138 -17.29 -10.00 -9.95
CA ALA A 138 -17.05 -8.68 -10.51
C ALA A 138 -18.00 -7.62 -9.92
N ILE A 139 -19.31 -7.91 -9.86
CA ILE A 139 -20.31 -7.00 -9.30
C ILE A 139 -20.05 -6.76 -7.81
N MET A 140 -19.73 -7.81 -7.05
CA MET A 140 -19.53 -7.72 -5.60
C MET A 140 -18.18 -7.08 -5.20
N SER A 141 -17.28 -6.84 -6.16
CA SER A 141 -16.02 -6.13 -5.91
C SER A 141 -16.20 -4.62 -5.75
N TRP A 142 -17.33 -4.05 -6.18
CA TRP A 142 -17.57 -2.60 -6.15
C TRP A 142 -18.07 -2.05 -4.80
N PRO A 143 -19.04 -2.69 -4.11
CA PRO A 143 -19.56 -2.20 -2.85
C PRO A 143 -18.47 -1.82 -1.82
N PRO A 144 -17.38 -2.60 -1.63
CA PRO A 144 -16.30 -2.25 -0.71
C PRO A 144 -15.77 -0.82 -0.84
N TYR A 145 -15.66 -0.28 -2.06
CA TYR A 145 -15.16 1.08 -2.27
C TYR A 145 -16.00 2.15 -1.58
N PHE A 146 -17.32 1.94 -1.44
CA PHE A 146 -18.22 2.95 -0.86
C PHE A 146 -18.24 2.95 0.68
N TYR A 147 -17.76 1.88 1.33
CA TYR A 147 -17.81 1.73 2.78
C TYR A 147 -16.47 1.42 3.45
N MET A 148 -15.40 1.21 2.68
CA MET A 148 -14.06 0.94 3.22
C MET A 148 -13.60 2.02 4.19
N ASP A 149 -13.80 3.30 3.85
CA ASP A 149 -13.44 4.42 4.73
C ASP A 149 -14.39 4.57 5.93
N LYS A 150 -15.56 3.93 5.91
CA LYS A 150 -16.54 3.95 7.02
C LYS A 150 -16.31 2.84 8.03
N LEU A 151 -16.01 1.63 7.55
CA LEU A 151 -15.78 0.43 8.37
C LEU A 151 -14.35 0.34 8.92
N GLY A 152 -13.42 1.07 8.31
CA GLY A 152 -11.99 1.05 8.63
C GLY A 152 -11.21 0.23 7.62
N ARG A 153 -10.09 0.79 7.13
CA ARG A 153 -9.23 0.18 6.10
C ARG A 153 -8.53 -1.08 6.58
N ARG A 154 -8.36 -1.24 7.90
CA ARG A 154 -7.73 -2.45 8.45
C ARG A 154 -8.51 -3.74 8.18
N TRP A 155 -9.84 -3.64 8.06
CA TRP A 155 -10.71 -4.81 7.86
C TRP A 155 -10.96 -5.14 6.40
N SER A 156 -10.76 -4.19 5.48
CA SER A 156 -10.84 -4.49 4.05
C SER A 156 -9.65 -5.31 3.58
N VAL A 157 -8.50 -5.20 4.26
CA VAL A 157 -7.25 -5.94 3.96
C VAL A 157 -6.94 -5.89 2.45
N SER A 158 -7.17 -4.71 1.86
CA SER A 158 -6.90 -4.46 0.45
C SER A 158 -5.40 -4.39 0.20
N TRP A 159 -4.95 -4.61 -1.03
CA TRP A 159 -3.56 -4.38 -1.41
C TRP A 159 -3.12 -2.93 -1.16
N SER A 160 -4.06 -1.98 -1.16
CA SER A 160 -3.79 -0.58 -0.79
C SER A 160 -3.31 -0.43 0.66
N TYR A 161 -3.79 -1.27 1.57
CA TYR A 161 -3.31 -1.29 2.97
C TYR A 161 -1.80 -1.56 3.03
N SER A 162 -1.30 -2.47 2.18
CA SER A 162 0.13 -2.77 2.13
C SER A 162 0.98 -1.56 1.76
N ALA A 163 0.51 -0.73 0.82
CA ALA A 163 1.22 0.48 0.40
C ALA A 163 1.27 1.55 1.51
N GLU A 164 0.23 1.61 2.34
CA GLU A 164 0.11 2.56 3.46
C GLU A 164 1.00 2.16 4.65
N ILE A 165 1.17 0.85 4.91
CA ILE A 165 1.98 0.34 6.01
C ILE A 165 3.46 0.26 5.69
N GLN A 166 3.81 0.07 4.42
CA GLN A 166 5.21 -0.10 4.01
C GLN A 166 6.04 1.17 4.29
N PRO A 167 7.22 1.03 4.93
CA PRO A 167 8.09 2.16 5.20
C PRO A 167 8.51 2.84 3.92
N LEU A 168 8.42 4.18 3.86
CA LEU A 168 8.75 4.99 2.68
C LEU A 168 10.11 4.61 2.08
N ARG A 169 11.15 4.60 2.93
CA ARG A 169 12.54 4.29 2.54
C ARG A 169 12.73 2.95 1.83
N VAL A 170 12.06 1.89 2.30
CA VAL A 170 12.21 0.53 1.74
C VAL A 170 10.99 0.10 0.91
N ARG A 171 10.07 1.03 0.59
CA ARG A 171 8.75 0.72 0.05
C ARG A 171 8.81 -0.17 -1.18
N ASN A 172 9.57 0.24 -2.20
CA ASN A 172 9.66 -0.50 -3.46
C ASN A 172 10.15 -1.93 -3.26
N LYS A 173 11.16 -2.13 -2.40
CA LYS A 173 11.69 -3.46 -2.08
C LYS A 173 10.69 -4.28 -1.25
N ALA A 174 10.02 -3.66 -0.29
CA ALA A 174 8.97 -4.30 0.49
C ALA A 174 7.77 -4.73 -0.37
N THR A 175 7.35 -3.88 -1.31
CA THR A 175 6.31 -4.20 -2.30
C THR A 175 6.73 -5.40 -3.15
N ALA A 176 7.98 -5.44 -3.62
CA ALA A 176 8.49 -6.57 -4.39
C ALA A 176 8.43 -7.89 -3.60
N VAL A 177 8.80 -7.88 -2.31
CA VAL A 177 8.67 -9.06 -1.43
C VAL A 177 7.20 -9.49 -1.28
N GLY A 178 6.29 -8.54 -1.11
CA GLY A 178 4.84 -8.80 -1.06
C GLY A 178 4.32 -9.46 -2.33
N VAL A 179 4.62 -8.88 -3.48
CA VAL A 179 4.21 -9.41 -4.80
C VAL A 179 4.82 -10.79 -5.05
N PHE A 180 6.10 -10.98 -4.74
CA PHE A 180 6.75 -12.29 -4.86
C PHE A 180 6.06 -13.35 -3.99
N SER A 181 5.73 -13.00 -2.73
CA SER A 181 5.01 -13.92 -1.83
C SER A 181 3.60 -14.26 -2.33
N HIS A 182 2.93 -13.32 -3.00
CA HIS A 182 1.64 -13.55 -3.65
C HIS A 182 1.76 -14.59 -4.76
N TRP A 183 2.71 -14.41 -5.69
CA TRP A 183 2.89 -15.31 -6.82
C TRP A 183 3.35 -16.72 -6.42
N ILE A 184 4.23 -16.83 -5.41
CA ILE A 184 4.58 -18.13 -4.83
C ILE A 184 3.36 -18.80 -4.23
N SER A 185 2.59 -18.06 -3.44
CA SER A 185 1.37 -18.59 -2.84
C SER A 185 0.39 -19.04 -3.92
N ASN A 186 0.30 -18.31 -5.05
CA ASN A 186 -0.55 -18.67 -6.17
C ASN A 186 -0.13 -19.99 -6.77
N PHE A 187 1.16 -20.11 -7.09
CA PHE A 187 1.72 -21.34 -7.61
C PHE A 187 1.43 -22.54 -6.71
N ILE A 188 1.63 -22.39 -5.39
CA ILE A 188 1.36 -23.44 -4.40
C ILE A 188 -0.11 -23.85 -4.42
N VAL A 189 -1.03 -22.87 -4.34
CA VAL A 189 -2.48 -23.14 -4.34
C VAL A 189 -2.91 -23.88 -5.60
N VAL A 190 -2.45 -23.43 -6.77
CA VAL A 190 -2.77 -24.05 -8.06
C VAL A 190 -2.29 -25.49 -8.12
N MET A 191 -1.06 -25.76 -7.68
CA MET A 191 -0.48 -27.11 -7.74
C MET A 191 -1.13 -28.06 -6.73
N ILE A 192 -1.46 -27.59 -5.52
CA ILE A 192 -2.05 -28.42 -4.47
C ILE A 192 -3.52 -28.74 -4.77
N THR A 193 -4.27 -27.80 -5.38
CA THR A 193 -5.71 -27.94 -5.60
C THR A 193 -6.12 -29.28 -6.24
N PRO A 194 -5.61 -29.69 -7.42
CA PRO A 194 -6.03 -30.94 -8.04
C PRO A 194 -5.64 -32.18 -7.21
N ILE A 195 -4.51 -32.14 -6.51
CA ILE A 195 -4.05 -33.23 -5.66
C ILE A 195 -5.00 -33.39 -4.46
N ALA A 196 -5.30 -32.28 -3.79
CA ALA A 196 -6.21 -32.27 -2.63
C ALA A 196 -7.63 -32.67 -3.04
N MET A 197 -8.12 -32.16 -4.17
CA MET A 197 -9.45 -32.52 -4.66
C MET A 197 -9.57 -34.02 -4.99
N ASN A 198 -8.52 -34.67 -5.47
CA ASN A 198 -8.51 -36.12 -5.69
C ASN A 198 -8.40 -36.93 -4.39
N ALA A 199 -7.68 -36.42 -3.39
CA ALA A 199 -7.42 -37.15 -2.14
C ALA A 199 -8.56 -37.02 -1.12
N ILE A 200 -9.10 -35.81 -0.94
CA ILE A 200 -10.06 -35.48 0.13
C ILE A 200 -11.39 -34.92 -0.38
N GLY A 201 -11.55 -34.77 -1.71
CA GLY A 201 -12.79 -34.33 -2.34
C GLY A 201 -13.26 -32.97 -1.80
N GLY A 202 -14.55 -32.86 -1.51
CA GLY A 202 -15.17 -31.63 -0.99
C GLY A 202 -14.63 -31.17 0.38
N ASN A 203 -13.98 -32.05 1.15
CA ASN A 203 -13.38 -31.65 2.43
C ASN A 203 -12.22 -30.65 2.26
N TYR A 204 -11.68 -30.52 1.05
CA TYR A 204 -10.71 -29.48 0.70
C TYR A 204 -11.18 -28.07 1.05
N PHE A 205 -12.47 -27.76 0.90
CA PHE A 205 -12.99 -26.43 1.19
C PHE A 205 -13.04 -26.09 2.68
N TRP A 206 -13.09 -27.09 3.56
CA TRP A 206 -12.98 -26.85 5.01
C TRP A 206 -11.60 -26.32 5.40
N ILE A 207 -10.55 -26.68 4.67
CA ILE A 207 -9.21 -26.14 4.88
C ILE A 207 -9.23 -24.62 4.61
N TRP A 208 -9.80 -24.19 3.50
CA TRP A 208 -9.94 -22.77 3.17
C TRP A 208 -10.82 -22.02 4.16
N ALA A 209 -11.92 -22.64 4.62
CA ALA A 209 -12.78 -22.04 5.63
C ALA A 209 -12.03 -21.76 6.94
N ILE A 210 -11.20 -22.71 7.41
CA ILE A 210 -10.38 -22.55 8.62
C ILE A 210 -9.30 -21.48 8.41
N VAL A 211 -8.62 -21.49 7.26
CA VAL A 211 -7.59 -20.50 6.93
C VAL A 211 -8.20 -19.09 6.88
N CYS A 212 -9.32 -18.91 6.20
CA CYS A 212 -10.06 -17.64 6.18
C CYS A 212 -10.52 -17.21 7.58
N ALA A 213 -11.02 -18.14 8.39
CA ALA A 213 -11.40 -17.86 9.78
C ALA A 213 -10.20 -17.37 10.62
N SER A 214 -8.99 -17.85 10.33
CA SER A 214 -7.76 -17.40 10.99
C SER A 214 -7.33 -15.99 10.59
N PHE A 215 -7.80 -15.45 9.47
CA PHE A 215 -7.50 -14.07 9.07
C PHE A 215 -8.15 -13.06 10.01
N CYS A 216 -9.33 -13.35 10.56
CA CYS A 216 -10.01 -12.48 11.53
C CYS A 216 -9.14 -12.18 12.77
N PRO A 217 -8.64 -13.17 13.53
CA PRO A 217 -7.76 -12.91 14.66
C PRO A 217 -6.42 -12.29 14.22
N LEU A 218 -5.83 -12.71 13.08
CA LEU A 218 -4.60 -12.11 12.58
C LEU A 218 -4.76 -10.60 12.32
N THR A 219 -5.83 -10.20 11.63
CA THR A 219 -6.14 -8.78 11.41
C THR A 219 -6.43 -8.06 12.72
N TYR A 220 -7.19 -8.69 13.64
CA TYR A 220 -7.50 -8.10 14.94
C TYR A 220 -6.25 -7.80 15.78
N PHE A 221 -5.31 -8.75 15.88
CA PHE A 221 -4.14 -8.62 16.74
C PHE A 221 -3.02 -7.77 16.13
N PHE A 222 -2.85 -7.82 14.80
CA PHE A 222 -1.67 -7.26 14.13
C PHE A 222 -1.96 -6.03 13.27
N ALA A 223 -3.13 -5.92 12.64
CA ALA A 223 -3.41 -4.82 11.73
C ALA A 223 -3.70 -3.51 12.48
N ILE A 224 -3.25 -2.40 11.91
CA ILE A 224 -3.53 -1.04 12.39
C ILE A 224 -4.55 -0.38 11.48
N GLU A 225 -5.23 0.64 11.98
CA GLU A 225 -6.13 1.46 11.21
C GLU A 225 -5.38 2.60 10.52
N THR A 226 -5.59 2.73 9.22
CA THR A 226 -4.93 3.71 8.35
C THR A 226 -5.90 4.76 7.81
N SER A 227 -7.22 4.56 7.96
CA SER A 227 -8.22 5.54 7.53
C SER A 227 -7.97 6.93 8.13
N GLY A 228 -7.87 7.93 7.24
CA GLY A 228 -7.73 9.34 7.60
C GLY A 228 -6.37 9.73 8.17
N ARG A 229 -5.34 8.87 8.07
CA ARG A 229 -3.99 9.16 8.55
C ARG A 229 -3.04 9.45 7.39
N SER A 230 -2.09 10.35 7.62
CA SER A 230 -0.97 10.56 6.69
C SER A 230 0.06 9.44 6.82
N LEU A 231 0.91 9.26 5.80
CA LEU A 231 1.95 8.23 5.80
C LEU A 231 2.97 8.47 6.93
N GLU A 232 3.25 9.74 7.24
CA GLU A 232 4.15 10.15 8.32
C GLU A 232 3.54 9.84 9.69
N GLN A 233 2.23 10.02 9.85
CA GLN A 233 1.53 9.63 11.07
C GLN A 233 1.57 8.12 11.28
N ILE A 234 1.45 7.33 10.20
CA ILE A 234 1.61 5.88 10.24
C ILE A 234 3.04 5.53 10.69
N ASP A 235 4.07 6.15 10.11
CA ASP A 235 5.47 5.95 10.50
C ASP A 235 5.69 6.23 12.00
N GLN A 236 5.16 7.34 12.51
CA GLN A 236 5.28 7.72 13.93
C GLN A 236 4.66 6.69 14.88
N MET A 237 3.61 5.98 14.47
CA MET A 237 3.01 4.91 15.28
C MET A 237 3.99 3.76 15.51
N PHE A 238 4.84 3.45 14.53
CA PHE A 238 5.89 2.44 14.65
C PHE A 238 7.09 2.93 15.46
N TYR A 239 7.34 4.24 15.51
CA TYR A 239 8.48 4.83 16.24
C TYR A 239 8.20 4.98 17.74
N ASN A 240 7.03 5.50 18.11
CA ASN A 240 6.76 5.96 19.48
C ASN A 240 6.42 4.82 20.45
N LYS A 241 5.67 3.81 20.00
CA LYS A 241 5.22 2.68 20.84
C LYS A 241 5.33 1.36 20.07
N PRO A 242 6.55 0.90 19.76
CA PRO A 242 6.74 -0.28 18.93
C PRO A 242 6.23 -1.54 19.62
N ARG A 243 5.23 -2.20 19.02
CA ARG A 243 4.66 -3.47 19.49
C ARG A 243 4.51 -4.42 18.33
N VAL A 244 4.65 -5.72 18.56
CA VAL A 244 4.34 -6.74 17.53
C VAL A 244 2.83 -6.79 17.29
N LEU A 245 2.04 -6.84 18.37
CA LEU A 245 0.57 -6.85 18.33
C LEU A 245 0.02 -5.43 18.27
N MET A 246 0.20 -4.77 17.12
CA MET A 246 -0.19 -3.37 16.95
C MET A 246 -1.71 -3.15 17.02
N GLY A 247 -2.51 -4.16 16.67
CA GLY A 247 -3.98 -4.09 16.66
C GLY A 247 -4.62 -4.12 18.04
N LEU A 248 -3.86 -4.42 19.11
CA LEU A 248 -4.36 -4.34 20.48
C LEU A 248 -4.34 -2.92 21.06
N ASN A 249 -3.64 -1.98 20.42
CA ASN A 249 -3.65 -0.59 20.87
C ASN A 249 -4.84 0.15 20.27
N GLN A 250 -5.76 0.63 21.11
CA GLN A 250 -6.93 1.37 20.67
C GLN A 250 -6.59 2.64 19.87
N GLU A 251 -5.46 3.30 20.19
CA GLU A 251 -4.95 4.44 19.44
C GLU A 251 -4.60 4.06 18.00
N ASN A 252 -4.11 2.84 17.78
CA ASN A 252 -3.72 2.34 16.47
C ASN A 252 -4.92 1.85 15.65
N THR A 253 -6.07 1.58 16.28
CA THR A 253 -7.23 0.98 15.61
C THR A 253 -8.38 1.95 15.39
N ARG A 254 -8.23 3.20 15.83
CA ARG A 254 -9.28 4.22 15.70
C ARG A 254 -9.36 4.72 14.26
N VAL A 255 -10.56 4.63 13.69
CA VAL A 255 -10.91 5.21 12.39
C VAL A 255 -10.97 6.72 12.53
N ILE A 256 -10.14 7.43 11.75
CA ILE A 256 -10.16 8.88 11.62
C ILE A 256 -10.83 9.21 10.29
N ARG A 257 -11.67 10.23 10.27
CA ARG A 257 -12.38 10.69 9.07
C ARG A 257 -11.82 12.06 8.72
N THR A 258 -11.02 12.11 7.67
CA THR A 258 -10.48 13.35 7.11
C THR A 258 -11.42 13.81 6.00
N THR A 259 -11.84 15.07 6.05
CA THR A 259 -12.70 15.69 5.03
C THR A 259 -11.84 16.42 4.01
N ALA A 260 -12.33 16.63 2.79
CA ALA A 260 -11.62 17.43 1.77
C ALA A 260 -11.23 18.84 2.28
N ALA A 261 -12.05 19.44 3.14
CA ALA A 261 -11.73 20.71 3.80
C ALA A 261 -10.53 20.61 4.76
N ASP A 262 -10.34 19.46 5.41
CA ASP A 262 -9.21 19.23 6.32
C ASP A 262 -7.89 19.09 5.54
N GLU A 263 -7.94 18.48 4.35
CA GLU A 263 -6.80 18.43 3.42
C GLU A 263 -6.44 19.81 2.88
N GLU A 264 -7.43 20.61 2.46
CA GLU A 264 -7.19 21.98 1.99
C GLU A 264 -6.57 22.86 3.09
N ASN A 265 -7.06 22.73 4.32
CA ASN A 265 -6.50 23.44 5.46
C ASN A 265 -5.06 23.00 5.78
N ARG A 266 -4.73 21.72 5.61
CA ARG A 266 -3.35 21.22 5.74
C ARG A 266 -2.44 21.86 4.68
N PHE A 267 -2.84 21.88 3.41
CA PHE A 267 -2.01 22.47 2.35
C PHE A 267 -1.77 23.97 2.58
N LYS A 268 -2.81 24.71 3.02
CA LYS A 268 -2.67 26.12 3.39
C LYS A 268 -1.71 26.31 4.58
N ALA A 269 -1.77 25.45 5.59
CA ALA A 269 -0.85 25.52 6.73
C ALA A 269 0.62 25.26 6.34
N PHE A 270 0.87 24.31 5.44
CA PHE A 270 2.21 24.03 4.93
C PHE A 270 2.77 25.19 4.10
N ALA A 271 1.95 25.85 3.28
CA ALA A 271 2.35 27.04 2.54
C ALA A 271 2.86 28.16 3.47
N VAL A 272 2.15 28.41 4.57
CA VAL A 272 2.51 29.43 5.57
C VAL A 272 3.79 29.07 6.35
N MET A 273 4.01 27.79 6.63
CA MET A 273 5.24 27.33 7.31
C MET A 273 6.48 27.43 6.41
N GLY A 274 6.33 27.17 5.12
CA GLY A 274 7.40 27.33 4.13
C GLY A 274 7.88 28.78 3.98
N GLU A 275 7.00 29.76 4.19
CA GLU A 275 7.37 31.19 4.17
C GLU A 275 8.17 31.61 5.41
N LYS A 276 7.84 31.10 6.60
CA LYS A 276 8.54 31.44 7.85
C LYS A 276 9.96 30.87 7.95
N GLY A 277 10.28 29.80 7.21
CA GLY A 277 11.62 29.20 7.18
C GLY A 277 12.62 29.89 6.24
N ARG A 278 12.16 30.83 5.39
CA ARG A 278 12.98 31.55 4.40
C ARG A 278 13.28 33.01 4.78
N GLY A 279 12.89 33.44 5.99
CA GLY A 279 13.12 34.79 6.52
C GLY A 279 14.30 34.88 7.47
#